data_AF-A0ABD5T6H0-F1
#
_entry.id   AF-A0ABD5T6H0-F1
#
_cell.length_a   1.000
_cell.length_b   1.000
_cell.length_c   1.000
_cell.angle_alpha   90.00
_cell.angle_beta   90.00
_cell.angle_gamma   90.00
#
_symmetry.space_group_name_H-M   'P 1'
#
loop_
_entity.id
_entity.type
_entity.pdbx_description
1 polymer ?
#
loop_
_entity_poly.entity_id
_entity_poly.type
_entity_poly.pdbx_seq_one_letter_code
_entity_poly.pdbx_strand_id
1 'polypeptide(L)'
;MQVDAVVLDIDGVLVDVADSYRRAIIESVDRVYGTTIDRDAVQSFKNAGGFNNDWELTDAAALYVLARRDGLDMSVEAFTDLIADGGGGLDAAKAVVSDLPDVAQARVTDRLDSERLRETFQALYLGEELYRELEGGEPPLSAPGYIHDEPTLVDPATIEDLTARFDVGVVTGRPAAEAEIALSRVDLDVPEAHRFTMDDWEEGKPHPRA
;
A
#
# COMPACT_ATOMS: atom_id res chain seq x y z
N MET A 1 -18.91 18.09 -26.06
CA MET A 1 -18.89 17.06 -25.01
C MET A 1 -19.33 17.77 -23.76
N GLN A 2 -20.48 17.39 -23.21
CA GLN A 2 -20.94 17.88 -21.92
C GLN A 2 -20.41 16.87 -20.90
N VAL A 3 -19.68 17.33 -19.91
CA VAL A 3 -19.16 16.48 -18.82
C VAL A 3 -20.16 16.64 -17.69
N ASP A 4 -20.78 15.54 -17.29
CA ASP A 4 -21.81 15.53 -16.26
C ASP A 4 -21.25 15.13 -14.89
N ALA A 5 -20.14 14.39 -14.87
CA ALA A 5 -19.53 13.87 -13.64
C ALA A 5 -17.99 13.90 -13.68
N VAL A 6 -17.40 13.93 -12.49
CA VAL A 6 -15.96 13.75 -12.25
C VAL A 6 -15.75 12.61 -11.25
N VAL A 7 -14.78 11.74 -11.56
CA VAL A 7 -14.36 10.66 -10.66
C VAL A 7 -12.95 10.94 -10.21
N LEU A 8 -12.74 11.01 -8.91
CA LEU A 8 -11.46 11.36 -8.30
C LEU A 8 -10.80 10.11 -7.72
N ASP A 9 -9.48 10.02 -7.86
CA ASP A 9 -8.70 9.17 -6.97
C ASP A 9 -8.53 9.87 -5.62
N ILE A 10 -8.14 9.13 -4.58
CA ILE A 10 -7.75 9.72 -3.29
C ILE A 10 -6.23 9.95 -3.27
N ASP A 11 -5.47 8.91 -3.51
CA ASP A 11 -4.02 8.90 -3.30
C ASP A 11 -3.30 9.64 -4.43
N GLY A 12 -2.53 10.67 -4.09
CA GLY A 12 -1.84 11.53 -5.06
C GLY A 12 -2.75 12.51 -5.80
N VAL A 13 -4.05 12.54 -5.49
CA VAL A 13 -5.03 13.48 -6.04
C VAL A 13 -5.63 14.36 -4.95
N LEU A 14 -6.23 13.76 -3.91
CA LEU A 14 -6.80 14.49 -2.77
C LEU A 14 -5.79 14.63 -1.64
N VAL A 15 -4.99 13.59 -1.38
CA VAL A 15 -4.00 13.53 -0.30
C VAL A 15 -2.66 12.98 -0.80
N ASP A 16 -1.57 13.45 -0.20
CA ASP A 16 -0.22 12.94 -0.47
C ASP A 16 0.16 11.83 0.52
N VAL A 17 0.10 10.60 0.02
CA VAL A 17 0.39 9.37 0.76
C VAL A 17 1.83 8.88 0.61
N ALA A 18 2.65 9.64 -0.13
CA ALA A 18 3.92 9.12 -0.61
C ALA A 18 4.91 8.82 0.53
N ASP A 19 4.77 9.51 1.66
CA ASP A 19 5.62 9.29 2.84
C ASP A 19 5.04 8.26 3.82
N SER A 20 3.71 8.25 4.02
CA SER A 20 3.03 7.37 4.98
C SER A 20 3.24 5.89 4.65
N TYR A 21 2.96 5.49 3.40
CA TYR A 21 3.12 4.10 2.97
C TYR A 21 4.60 3.67 2.95
N ARG A 22 5.51 4.54 2.49
CA ARG A 22 6.95 4.22 2.50
C ARG A 22 7.46 3.96 3.91
N ARG A 23 7.05 4.78 4.89
CA ARG A 23 7.38 4.58 6.30
C ARG A 23 6.78 3.28 6.83
N ALA A 24 5.52 2.99 6.53
CA ALA A 24 4.84 1.76 6.94
C ALA A 24 5.57 0.50 6.40
N ILE A 25 5.92 0.47 5.11
CA ILE A 25 6.66 -0.65 4.49
C ILE A 25 7.99 -0.89 5.23
N ILE A 26 8.82 0.15 5.33
CA ILE A 26 10.18 0.03 5.87
C ILE A 26 10.14 -0.39 7.35
N GLU A 27 9.32 0.29 8.16
CA GLU A 27 9.25 0.03 9.59
C GLU A 27 8.58 -1.30 9.90
N SER A 28 7.61 -1.77 9.10
CA SER A 28 7.02 -3.10 9.29
C SER A 28 8.05 -4.21 9.11
N VAL A 29 8.82 -4.16 8.03
CA VAL A 29 9.87 -5.15 7.75
C VAL A 29 10.94 -5.12 8.86
N ASP A 30 11.34 -3.93 9.32
CA ASP A 30 12.30 -3.79 10.43
C ASP A 30 11.77 -4.35 11.75
N ARG A 31 10.52 -4.03 12.12
CA ARG A 31 9.89 -4.49 13.37
C ARG A 31 9.71 -6.01 13.40
N VAL A 32 9.42 -6.63 12.26
CA VAL A 32 9.19 -8.08 12.17
C VAL A 32 10.50 -8.86 12.08
N TYR A 33 11.48 -8.39 11.30
CA TYR A 33 12.69 -9.17 10.99
C TYR A 33 14.01 -8.57 11.53
N GLY A 34 13.96 -7.40 12.15
CA GLY A 34 15.10 -6.71 12.76
C GLY A 34 16.07 -6.06 11.77
N THR A 35 15.69 -6.00 10.50
CA THR A 35 16.42 -5.32 9.43
C THR A 35 15.46 -5.03 8.29
N THR A 36 15.78 -4.06 7.45
CA THR A 36 14.89 -3.59 6.39
C THR A 36 15.67 -3.08 5.18
N ILE A 37 14.96 -2.73 4.12
CA ILE A 37 15.49 -2.09 2.92
C ILE A 37 15.68 -0.59 3.13
N ASP A 38 16.56 0.03 2.34
CA ASP A 38 16.70 1.49 2.32
C ASP A 38 15.46 2.18 1.74
N ARG A 39 15.23 3.44 2.15
CA ARG A 39 14.04 4.20 1.71
C ARG A 39 13.92 4.33 0.20
N ASP A 40 15.04 4.53 -0.48
CA ASP A 40 15.07 4.67 -1.95
C ASP A 40 14.74 3.34 -2.65
N ALA A 41 15.01 2.20 -2.01
CA ALA A 41 14.71 0.88 -2.55
C ALA A 41 13.21 0.63 -2.70
N VAL A 42 12.37 1.25 -1.87
CA VAL A 42 10.90 1.17 -2.01
C VAL A 42 10.45 1.66 -3.38
N GLN A 43 11.12 2.68 -3.92
CA GLN A 43 10.81 3.18 -5.26
C GLN A 43 11.15 2.15 -6.35
N SER A 44 12.21 1.36 -6.18
CA SER A 44 12.56 0.28 -7.11
C SER A 44 11.46 -0.78 -7.16
N PHE A 45 10.87 -1.16 -6.02
CA PHE A 45 9.70 -2.05 -5.99
C PHE A 45 8.47 -1.42 -6.67
N LYS A 46 8.17 -0.14 -6.40
CA LYS A 46 7.06 0.55 -7.08
C LYS A 46 7.26 0.61 -8.60
N ASN A 47 8.49 0.79 -9.06
CA ASN A 47 8.82 0.82 -10.49
C ASN A 47 8.75 -0.57 -11.14
N ALA A 48 9.03 -1.64 -10.40
CA ALA A 48 8.86 -3.01 -10.89
C ALA A 48 7.40 -3.33 -11.21
N GLY A 49 6.46 -2.65 -10.56
CA GLY A 49 5.03 -2.73 -10.83
C GLY A 49 4.41 -4.10 -10.47
N GLY A 50 3.12 -4.25 -10.77
CA GLY A 50 2.37 -5.50 -10.59
C GLY A 50 1.98 -5.84 -9.14
N PHE A 51 2.29 -4.98 -8.16
CA PHE A 51 1.77 -5.10 -6.80
C PHE A 51 0.37 -4.51 -6.72
N ASN A 52 -0.59 -5.28 -6.22
CA ASN A 52 -1.98 -4.85 -6.09
C ASN A 52 -2.17 -3.82 -4.95
N ASN A 53 -1.33 -3.91 -3.92
CA ASN A 53 -1.35 -3.03 -2.75
C ASN A 53 0.03 -2.96 -2.08
N ASP A 54 0.19 -2.03 -1.13
CA ASP A 54 1.46 -1.87 -0.40
C ASP A 54 1.73 -3.05 0.58
N TRP A 55 0.77 -3.91 0.92
CA TRP A 55 1.03 -5.14 1.68
C TRP A 55 1.78 -6.18 0.85
N GLU A 56 1.38 -6.42 -0.40
CA GLU A 56 2.11 -7.29 -1.33
C GLU A 56 3.53 -6.78 -1.59
N LEU A 57 3.70 -5.46 -1.70
CA LEU A 57 5.01 -4.84 -1.80
C LEU A 57 5.83 -5.06 -0.51
N THR A 58 5.19 -4.92 0.65
CA THR A 58 5.83 -5.19 1.96
C THR A 58 6.30 -6.64 2.07
N ASP A 59 5.50 -7.60 1.61
CA ASP A 59 5.88 -9.02 1.53
C ASP A 59 7.06 -9.24 0.60
N ALA A 60 7.10 -8.59 -0.57
CA ALA A 60 8.23 -8.69 -1.49
C ALA A 60 9.52 -8.06 -0.94
N ALA A 61 9.42 -6.94 -0.22
CA ALA A 61 10.54 -6.34 0.49
C ALA A 61 11.08 -7.27 1.60
N ALA A 62 10.17 -7.90 2.36
CA ALA A 62 10.53 -8.90 3.37
C ALA A 62 11.19 -10.14 2.75
N LEU A 63 10.67 -10.64 1.62
CA LEU A 63 11.27 -11.73 0.86
C LEU A 63 12.72 -11.41 0.47
N TYR A 64 12.97 -10.21 -0.07
CA TYR A 64 14.33 -9.78 -0.39
C TYR A 64 15.24 -9.76 0.85
N VAL A 65 14.77 -9.18 1.96
CA VAL A 65 15.53 -9.12 3.23
C VAL A 65 15.89 -10.51 3.75
N LEU A 66 14.92 -11.43 3.78
CA LEU A 66 15.12 -12.81 4.20
C LEU A 66 16.06 -13.56 3.25
N ALA A 67 15.89 -13.39 1.94
CA ALA A 67 16.73 -13.99 0.92
C ALA A 67 18.20 -13.51 1.03
N ARG A 68 18.43 -12.20 1.22
CA ARG A 68 19.76 -11.63 1.47
C ARG A 68 20.43 -12.26 2.69
N ARG A 69 19.66 -12.48 3.77
CA ARG A 69 20.16 -13.15 4.98
C ARG A 69 20.52 -14.61 4.74
N ASP A 70 19.84 -15.28 3.81
CA ASP A 70 20.06 -16.69 3.46
C ASP A 70 20.97 -16.90 2.23
N GLY A 71 21.69 -15.85 1.80
CA GLY A 71 22.78 -15.96 0.84
C GLY A 71 22.48 -15.46 -0.57
N LEU A 72 21.37 -14.77 -0.79
CA LEU A 72 21.12 -14.04 -2.03
C LEU A 72 22.19 -12.95 -2.19
N ASP A 73 22.98 -13.01 -3.26
CA ASP A 73 24.02 -12.02 -3.57
C ASP A 73 23.68 -11.18 -4.79
N MET A 74 22.56 -10.46 -4.71
CA MET A 74 22.19 -9.42 -5.67
C MET A 74 21.69 -8.17 -4.97
N SER A 75 21.83 -7.01 -5.60
CA SER A 75 21.30 -5.77 -5.07
C SER A 75 19.77 -5.73 -5.18
N VAL A 76 19.15 -4.77 -4.52
CA VAL A 76 17.69 -4.60 -4.56
C VAL A 76 17.22 -4.17 -5.95
N GLU A 77 18.03 -3.40 -6.66
CA GLU A 77 17.77 -3.02 -8.06
C GLU A 77 17.75 -4.26 -8.95
N ALA A 78 18.78 -5.11 -8.88
CA ALA A 78 18.81 -6.35 -9.65
C ALA A 78 17.63 -7.28 -9.30
N PHE A 79 17.24 -7.35 -8.02
CA PHE A 79 16.08 -8.13 -7.59
C PHE A 79 14.77 -7.58 -8.17
N THR A 80 14.58 -6.26 -8.15
CA THR A 80 13.38 -5.60 -8.66
C THR A 80 13.32 -5.56 -10.19
N ASP A 81 14.46 -5.53 -10.89
CA ASP A 81 14.53 -5.71 -12.34
C ASP A 81 14.03 -7.11 -12.74
N LEU A 82 14.45 -8.16 -12.01
CA LEU A 82 13.95 -9.53 -12.26
C LEU A 82 12.45 -9.68 -11.97
N ILE A 83 11.93 -8.96 -10.97
CA ILE A 83 10.48 -8.89 -10.72
C ILE A 83 9.75 -8.28 -11.92
N ALA A 84 10.25 -7.14 -12.43
CA ALA A 84 9.66 -6.46 -13.58
C ALA A 84 9.67 -7.35 -14.83
N ASP A 85 10.80 -8.01 -15.11
CA ASP A 85 10.95 -8.97 -16.21
C ASP A 85 10.02 -10.18 -16.07
N GLY A 86 9.71 -10.57 -14.83
CA GLY A 86 8.79 -11.65 -14.47
C GLY A 86 7.30 -11.27 -14.51
N GLY A 87 6.95 -10.04 -14.89
CA GLY A 87 5.57 -9.56 -14.97
C GLY A 87 5.09 -8.75 -13.76
N GLY A 88 5.97 -8.49 -12.79
CA GLY A 88 5.67 -7.68 -11.60
C GLY A 88 4.99 -8.44 -10.47
N GLY A 89 4.82 -7.76 -9.35
CA GLY A 89 4.03 -8.24 -8.21
C GLY A 89 4.72 -9.29 -7.33
N LEU A 90 3.95 -9.74 -6.33
CA LEU A 90 4.44 -10.67 -5.30
C LEU A 90 4.79 -12.05 -5.88
N ASP A 91 4.07 -12.51 -6.90
CA ASP A 91 4.34 -13.81 -7.53
C ASP A 91 5.68 -13.81 -8.28
N ALA A 92 6.01 -12.73 -8.99
CA ALA A 92 7.33 -12.58 -9.60
C ALA A 92 8.43 -12.49 -8.53
N ALA A 93 8.19 -11.79 -7.41
CA ALA A 93 9.14 -11.75 -6.29
C ALA A 93 9.42 -13.15 -5.69
N LYS A 94 8.37 -13.96 -5.51
CA LYS A 94 8.50 -15.36 -5.08
C LYS A 94 9.25 -16.22 -6.11
N ALA A 95 9.05 -15.96 -7.40
CA ALA A 95 9.78 -16.65 -8.47
C ALA A 95 11.29 -16.36 -8.39
N VAL A 96 11.69 -15.10 -8.18
CA VAL A 96 13.12 -14.74 -8.02
C VAL A 96 13.75 -15.46 -6.82
N VAL A 97 13.03 -15.53 -5.69
CA VAL A 97 13.49 -16.27 -4.50
C VAL A 97 13.57 -17.78 -4.76
N SER A 98 12.78 -18.31 -5.70
CA SER A 98 12.76 -19.74 -6.02
C SER A 98 13.99 -20.23 -6.78
N ASP A 99 14.81 -19.32 -7.30
CA ASP A 99 16.10 -19.65 -7.91
C ASP A 99 17.22 -19.88 -6.88
N LEU A 100 16.94 -19.65 -5.58
CA LEU A 100 17.86 -19.99 -4.50
C LEU A 100 18.00 -21.51 -4.34
N PRO A 101 19.12 -22.01 -3.77
CA PRO A 101 19.24 -23.42 -3.41
C PRO A 101 18.08 -23.87 -2.49
N ASP A 102 17.55 -25.08 -2.68
CA ASP A 102 16.35 -25.61 -2.01
C ASP A 102 16.30 -25.32 -0.49
N VAL A 103 17.41 -25.48 0.22
CA VAL A 103 17.47 -25.27 1.68
C VAL A 103 17.35 -23.78 2.04
N ALA A 104 17.93 -22.88 1.24
CA ALA A 104 17.82 -21.44 1.45
C ALA A 104 16.41 -20.97 1.10
N GLN A 105 15.87 -21.40 -0.05
CA GLN A 105 14.50 -21.12 -0.46
C GLN A 105 13.49 -21.55 0.62
N ALA A 106 13.59 -22.78 1.12
CA ALA A 106 12.69 -23.28 2.16
C ALA A 106 12.74 -22.44 3.45
N ARG A 107 13.93 -21.97 3.87
CA ARG A 107 14.07 -21.11 5.06
C ARG A 107 13.47 -19.73 4.85
N VAL A 108 13.57 -19.16 3.65
CA VAL A 108 12.97 -17.86 3.34
C VAL A 108 11.44 -17.98 3.40
N THR A 109 10.88 -18.98 2.72
CA THR A 109 9.43 -19.21 2.68
C THR A 109 8.85 -19.50 4.07
N ASP A 110 9.53 -20.32 4.88
CA ASP A 110 9.09 -20.67 6.24
C ASP A 110 9.11 -19.47 7.21
N ARG A 111 10.00 -18.50 6.97
CA ARG A 111 10.13 -17.31 7.81
C ARG A 111 9.22 -16.15 7.40
N LEU A 112 8.74 -16.13 6.15
CA LEU A 112 7.84 -15.07 5.71
C LEU A 112 6.51 -15.19 6.44
N ASP A 113 6.23 -14.20 7.28
CA ASP A 113 5.00 -14.07 8.05
C ASP A 113 4.21 -12.86 7.54
N SER A 114 3.46 -13.08 6.45
CA SER A 114 2.63 -12.05 5.80
C SER A 114 1.53 -11.52 6.73
N GLU A 115 0.99 -12.37 7.61
CA GLU A 115 -0.05 -11.98 8.56
C GLU A 115 0.51 -10.97 9.57
N ARG A 116 1.64 -11.31 10.20
CA ARG A 116 2.30 -10.41 11.15
C ARG A 116 2.81 -9.13 10.50
N LEU A 117 3.27 -9.20 9.25
CA LEU A 117 3.62 -8.01 8.48
C LEU A 117 2.41 -7.09 8.28
N ARG A 118 1.26 -7.65 7.88
CA ARG A 118 0.02 -6.88 7.69
C ARG A 118 -0.46 -6.25 9.00
N GLU A 119 -0.48 -6.99 10.10
CA GLU A 119 -0.87 -6.45 11.41
C GLU A 119 0.06 -5.31 11.85
N THR A 120 1.37 -5.49 11.68
CA THR A 120 2.39 -4.48 12.02
C THR A 120 2.22 -3.23 11.15
N PHE A 121 2.01 -3.43 9.83
CA PHE A 121 1.77 -2.36 8.88
C PHE A 121 0.54 -1.55 9.26
N GLN A 122 -0.59 -2.22 9.49
CA GLN A 122 -1.83 -1.54 9.83
C GLN A 122 -1.72 -0.78 11.15
N ALA A 123 -1.03 -1.34 12.16
CA ALA A 123 -0.82 -0.65 13.41
C ALA A 123 -0.01 0.65 13.24
N LEU A 124 1.05 0.62 12.42
CA LEU A 124 1.88 1.79 12.13
C LEU A 124 1.12 2.84 11.30
N TYR A 125 0.36 2.38 10.31
CA TYR A 125 -0.34 3.24 9.37
C TYR A 125 -1.58 3.90 9.98
N LEU A 126 -2.47 3.10 10.58
CA LEU A 126 -3.71 3.57 11.21
C LEU A 126 -3.45 4.23 12.58
N GLY A 127 -2.45 3.73 13.32
CA GLY A 127 -2.26 4.11 14.71
C GLY A 127 -3.23 3.37 15.64
N GLU A 128 -3.04 3.57 16.94
CA GLU A 128 -3.70 2.76 17.97
C GLU A 128 -5.23 2.82 17.96
N GLU A 129 -5.81 4.01 17.83
CA GLU A 129 -7.26 4.19 17.95
C GLU A 129 -7.98 3.60 16.73
N LEU A 130 -7.54 3.99 15.53
CA LEU A 130 -8.10 3.51 14.27
C LEU A 130 -7.86 2.01 14.06
N TYR A 131 -6.74 1.44 14.50
CA TYR A 131 -6.53 -0.01 14.42
C TYR A 131 -7.60 -0.78 15.21
N ARG A 132 -7.88 -0.35 16.46
CA ARG A 132 -8.89 -1.02 17.31
C ARG A 132 -10.28 -0.91 16.71
N GLU A 133 -10.57 0.21 16.06
CA GLU A 133 -11.86 0.45 15.40
C GLU A 133 -12.03 -0.38 14.12
N LEU A 134 -11.00 -0.42 13.27
CA LEU A 134 -11.09 -0.93 11.90
C LEU A 134 -10.66 -2.39 11.75
N GLU A 135 -9.51 -2.76 12.32
CA GLU A 135 -9.00 -4.14 12.24
C GLU A 135 -9.59 -5.02 13.35
N GLY A 136 -9.96 -4.40 14.47
CA GLY A 136 -10.46 -5.07 15.65
C GLY A 136 -9.34 -5.76 16.44
N GLY A 137 -9.49 -5.78 17.77
CA GLY A 137 -8.46 -6.32 18.66
C GLY A 137 -7.41 -5.30 19.06
N GLU A 138 -6.33 -5.75 19.70
CA GLU A 138 -5.28 -4.88 20.22
C GLU A 138 -4.14 -4.79 19.21
N PRO A 139 -3.66 -3.58 18.86
CA PRO A 139 -2.55 -3.44 17.92
C PRO A 139 -1.28 -4.14 18.44
N PRO A 140 -0.49 -4.78 17.56
CA PRO A 140 0.78 -5.42 17.94
C PRO A 140 1.83 -4.44 18.49
N LEU A 141 1.64 -3.13 18.25
CA LEU A 141 2.51 -2.07 18.73
C LEU A 141 1.78 -0.73 18.89
N SER A 142 2.31 0.12 19.76
CA SER A 142 1.88 1.52 19.90
C SER A 142 2.47 2.38 18.78
N ALA A 143 1.61 3.07 18.04
CA ALA A 143 2.01 4.01 17.00
C ALA A 143 1.01 5.17 16.90
N PRO A 144 1.47 6.38 16.52
CA PRO A 144 0.60 7.55 16.37
C PRO A 144 -0.29 7.48 15.12
N GLY A 145 0.02 6.63 14.13
CA GLY A 145 -0.72 6.51 12.87
C GLY A 145 -0.21 7.47 11.78
N TYR A 146 0.48 6.94 10.77
CA TYR A 146 0.99 7.75 9.66
C TYR A 146 -0.11 8.33 8.77
N ILE A 147 -1.32 7.74 8.78
CA ILE A 147 -2.49 8.27 8.06
C ILE A 147 -2.83 9.72 8.47
N HIS A 148 -2.47 10.12 9.69
CA HIS A 148 -2.69 11.48 10.19
C HIS A 148 -1.67 12.50 9.67
N ASP A 149 -0.52 12.04 9.18
CA ASP A 149 0.57 12.88 8.67
C ASP A 149 0.41 13.26 7.19
N GLU A 150 -0.54 12.66 6.45
CA GLU A 150 -0.63 12.80 4.99
C GLU A 150 -1.10 14.22 4.60
N PRO A 151 -0.31 15.03 3.87
CA PRO A 151 -0.75 16.37 3.48
C PRO A 151 -1.97 16.34 2.54
N THR A 152 -2.85 17.34 2.64
CA THR A 152 -3.90 17.53 1.63
C THR A 152 -3.31 18.18 0.37
N LEU A 153 -3.70 17.68 -0.80
CA LEU A 153 -3.26 18.18 -2.11
C LEU A 153 -4.29 19.09 -2.76
N VAL A 154 -5.56 18.82 -2.53
CA VAL A 154 -6.67 19.59 -3.08
C VAL A 154 -6.94 20.84 -2.24
N ASP A 155 -7.17 21.97 -2.91
CA ASP A 155 -7.59 23.21 -2.25
C ASP A 155 -9.12 23.19 -2.02
N PRO A 156 -9.62 23.67 -0.87
CA PRO A 156 -11.06 23.72 -0.58
C PRO A 156 -11.89 24.40 -1.68
N ALA A 157 -11.38 25.48 -2.31
CA ALA A 157 -12.09 26.15 -3.40
C ALA A 157 -12.23 25.26 -4.65
N THR A 158 -11.34 24.30 -4.84
CA THR A 158 -11.44 23.30 -5.93
C THR A 158 -12.55 22.30 -5.63
N ILE A 159 -12.67 21.85 -4.38
CA ILE A 159 -13.78 20.97 -3.96
C ILE A 159 -15.12 21.68 -4.15
N GLU A 160 -15.23 22.94 -3.74
CA GLU A 160 -16.42 23.76 -3.94
C GLU A 160 -16.78 23.91 -5.43
N ASP A 161 -15.81 24.21 -6.30
CA ASP A 161 -16.06 24.35 -7.74
C ASP A 161 -16.51 23.03 -8.39
N LEU A 162 -15.88 21.90 -8.03
CA LEU A 162 -16.22 20.60 -8.58
C LEU A 162 -17.64 20.17 -8.16
N THR A 163 -17.94 20.23 -6.86
CA THR A 163 -19.24 19.81 -6.31
C THR A 163 -20.39 20.72 -6.73
N ALA A 164 -20.13 22.00 -7.04
CA ALA A 164 -21.14 22.91 -7.56
C ALA A 164 -21.50 22.66 -9.05
N ARG A 165 -20.63 21.96 -9.79
CA ARG A 165 -20.70 21.87 -11.26
C ARG A 165 -20.91 20.46 -11.80
N PHE A 166 -20.52 19.44 -11.04
CA PHE A 166 -20.50 18.05 -11.49
C PHE A 166 -21.03 17.13 -10.40
N ASP A 167 -21.56 15.98 -10.82
CA ASP A 167 -21.69 14.84 -9.92
C ASP A 167 -20.27 14.32 -9.60
N VAL A 168 -19.95 14.19 -8.30
CA VAL A 168 -18.61 13.75 -7.86
C VAL A 168 -18.70 12.31 -7.35
N GLY A 169 -17.78 11.47 -7.83
CA GLY A 169 -17.55 10.12 -7.32
C GLY A 169 -16.07 9.89 -7.01
N VAL A 170 -15.78 8.80 -6.32
CA VAL A 170 -14.41 8.39 -5.98
C VAL A 170 -14.18 6.94 -6.34
N VAL A 171 -13.02 6.66 -6.93
CA VAL A 171 -12.52 5.30 -7.14
C VAL A 171 -11.14 5.24 -6.51
N THR A 172 -10.95 4.42 -5.49
CA THR A 172 -9.71 4.36 -4.69
C THR A 172 -9.27 2.93 -4.42
N GLY A 173 -7.97 2.75 -4.23
CA GLY A 173 -7.39 1.50 -3.72
C GLY A 173 -7.49 1.37 -2.20
N ARG A 174 -7.98 2.40 -1.49
CA ARG A 174 -8.18 2.32 -0.04
C ARG A 174 -9.37 1.44 0.32
N PRO A 175 -9.35 0.73 1.47
CA PRO A 175 -10.56 0.25 2.13
C PRO A 175 -11.53 1.40 2.41
N ALA A 176 -12.83 1.09 2.49
CA ALA A 176 -13.89 2.08 2.65
C ALA A 176 -13.72 2.96 3.88
N ALA A 177 -13.27 2.40 5.00
CA ALA A 177 -13.01 3.16 6.22
C ALA A 177 -11.84 4.14 6.07
N GLU A 178 -10.76 3.72 5.41
CA GLU A 178 -9.61 4.59 5.15
C GLU A 178 -9.93 5.68 4.12
N ALA A 179 -10.81 5.37 3.15
CA ALA A 179 -11.33 6.33 2.20
C ALA A 179 -12.17 7.41 2.91
N GLU A 180 -13.05 7.03 3.83
CA GLU A 180 -13.85 7.97 4.63
C GLU A 180 -12.97 8.94 5.42
N ILE A 181 -11.90 8.43 6.06
CA ILE A 181 -10.94 9.27 6.78
C ILE A 181 -10.31 10.30 5.85
N ALA A 182 -9.85 9.88 4.66
CA ALA A 182 -9.23 10.79 3.70
C ALA A 182 -10.21 11.84 3.17
N LEU A 183 -11.46 11.45 2.87
CA LEU A 183 -12.52 12.35 2.42
C LEU A 183 -12.89 13.40 3.47
N SER A 184 -13.01 12.98 4.73
CA SER A 184 -13.27 13.88 5.85
C SER A 184 -12.15 14.93 6.01
N ARG A 185 -10.89 14.56 5.77
CA ARG A 185 -9.75 15.49 5.90
C ARG A 185 -9.72 16.59 4.83
N VAL A 186 -10.34 16.36 3.67
CA VAL A 186 -10.44 17.34 2.58
C VAL A 186 -11.83 17.99 2.50
N ASP A 187 -12.70 17.72 3.47
CA ASP A 187 -14.10 18.23 3.53
C ASP A 187 -14.90 17.91 2.25
N LEU A 188 -14.70 16.71 1.69
CA LEU A 188 -15.40 16.23 0.50
C LEU A 188 -16.44 15.17 0.88
N ASP A 189 -17.72 15.55 0.87
CA ASP A 189 -18.84 14.63 1.07
C ASP A 189 -19.27 14.00 -0.26
N VAL A 190 -19.07 12.69 -0.38
CA VAL A 190 -19.49 11.89 -1.55
C VAL A 190 -20.46 10.82 -1.05
N PRO A 191 -21.63 10.61 -1.66
CA PRO A 191 -22.53 9.53 -1.23
C PRO A 191 -21.89 8.14 -1.35
N GLU A 192 -22.18 7.21 -0.42
CA GLU A 192 -21.65 5.83 -0.47
C GLU A 192 -21.85 5.15 -1.83
N ALA A 193 -23.00 5.38 -2.48
CA ALA A 193 -23.30 4.84 -3.81
C ALA A 193 -22.35 5.30 -4.93
N HIS A 194 -21.56 6.35 -4.70
CA HIS A 194 -20.60 6.93 -5.63
C HIS A 194 -19.14 6.75 -5.15
N ARG A 195 -18.93 5.91 -4.13
CA ARG A 195 -17.61 5.52 -3.64
C ARG A 195 -17.33 4.10 -4.10
N PHE A 196 -16.21 3.91 -4.77
CA PHE A 196 -15.71 2.61 -5.17
C PHE A 196 -14.34 2.40 -4.52
N THR A 197 -14.23 1.38 -3.68
CA THR A 197 -13.10 1.15 -2.77
C THR A 197 -12.54 -0.25 -2.99
N MET A 198 -11.44 -0.61 -2.32
CA MET A 198 -10.89 -1.98 -2.43
C MET A 198 -11.91 -3.04 -1.96
N ASP A 199 -12.80 -2.70 -1.04
CA ASP A 199 -13.80 -3.63 -0.50
C ASP A 199 -14.88 -4.00 -1.52
N ASP A 200 -15.05 -3.20 -2.57
CA ASP A 200 -16.12 -3.37 -3.56
C ASP A 200 -15.75 -4.34 -4.70
N TRP A 201 -14.49 -4.80 -4.78
CA TRP A 201 -14.03 -5.66 -5.86
C TRP A 201 -12.77 -6.46 -5.58
N GLU A 202 -12.72 -7.69 -6.10
CA GLU A 202 -11.56 -8.57 -5.94
C GLU A 202 -10.40 -8.23 -6.91
N GLU A 203 -10.68 -7.63 -8.07
CA GLU A 203 -9.71 -7.52 -9.17
C GLU A 203 -8.76 -6.31 -9.09
N GLY A 204 -9.09 -5.25 -8.35
CA GLY A 204 -8.16 -4.13 -8.12
C GLY A 204 -7.84 -3.25 -9.34
N LYS A 205 -7.39 -2.00 -9.09
CA LYS A 205 -7.00 -1.06 -10.17
C LYS A 205 -5.82 -1.71 -10.89
N PRO A 206 -5.77 -1.75 -12.23
CA PRO A 206 -6.47 -0.86 -13.18
C PRO A 206 -7.64 -1.51 -13.95
N HIS A 207 -8.26 -2.57 -13.43
CA HIS A 207 -9.26 -3.31 -14.20
C HIS A 207 -10.50 -2.44 -14.53
N PRO A 208 -11.05 -2.44 -15.76
CA PRO A 208 -12.07 -1.47 -16.21
C PRO A 208 -13.47 -1.64 -15.58
N ARG A 209 -13.62 -2.61 -14.68
CA ARG A 209 -14.83 -2.77 -13.86
C ARG A 209 -14.72 -2.07 -12.50
N ALA A 210 -13.57 -1.45 -12.21
CA ALA A 210 -13.45 -0.44 -11.16
C ALA A 210 -14.38 0.75 -11.40
#